data_AF-A0A2A2FXD7-F1
#
_entry.id   AF-A0A2A2FXD7-F1
#
_cell.length_a   1.000
_cell.length_b   1.000
_cell.length_c   1.000
_cell.angle_alpha   90.00
_cell.angle_beta   90.00
_cell.angle_gamma   90.00
#
_symmetry.space_group_name_H-M   'P 1'
#
loop_
_entity.id
_entity.type
_entity.pdbx_description
1 polymer ?
#
loop_
_entity_poly.entity_id
_entity_poly.type
_entity_poly.pdbx_seq_one_letter_code
_entity_poly.pdbx_strand_id
1 'polypeptide(L)'
;MNDLYRAGEHASWASPVMDPLSRAAAFAALRPALEALIHQAGADSRLSPEARRVLRAVARTRPEHTLALAELAARASTAKARVPVALTELETCGYLAQLARIAPHLSAALPPQTPCTPAATATVDPVEADTA
;
A
#
# COMPACT_ATOMS: atom_id res chain seq x y z
N MET A 1 -36.12 -21.88 -7.16
CA MET A 1 -35.13 -21.20 -6.30
C MET A 1 -33.75 -21.47 -6.89
N ASN A 2 -33.36 -20.64 -7.86
CA ASN A 2 -32.03 -20.62 -8.44
C ASN A 2 -31.43 -19.30 -7.96
N ASP A 3 -30.34 -19.34 -7.21
CA ASP A 3 -29.32 -18.29 -7.31
C ASP A 3 -27.95 -18.86 -6.99
N LEU A 4 -27.11 -18.74 -8.00
CA LEU A 4 -25.76 -19.24 -8.14
C LEU A 4 -24.81 -18.44 -7.25
N TYR A 5 -24.27 -19.04 -6.20
CA TYR A 5 -23.07 -18.50 -5.55
C TYR A 5 -21.83 -18.85 -6.37
N ARG A 6 -21.51 -17.97 -7.32
CA ARG A 6 -20.16 -17.87 -7.91
C ARG A 6 -19.74 -16.41 -7.94
N ALA A 7 -18.88 -16.03 -7.00
CA ALA A 7 -17.92 -14.94 -7.15
C ALA A 7 -16.89 -15.03 -6.01
N GLY A 8 -15.84 -15.80 -6.25
CA GLY A 8 -14.76 -16.01 -5.31
C GLY A 8 -13.53 -16.52 -6.04
N GLU A 9 -13.15 -15.83 -7.13
CA GLU A 9 -11.83 -15.94 -7.77
C GLU A 9 -10.77 -15.35 -6.81
N HIS A 10 -10.67 -15.91 -5.62
CA HIS A 10 -9.54 -15.67 -4.73
C HIS A 10 -8.43 -16.64 -5.12
N ALA A 11 -7.29 -16.05 -5.49
CA ALA A 11 -5.99 -16.70 -5.59
C ALA A 11 -5.70 -17.55 -6.84
N SER A 12 -5.78 -16.97 -8.03
CA SER A 12 -5.03 -17.45 -9.21
C SER A 12 -3.51 -17.15 -9.13
N TRP A 13 -2.95 -17.16 -7.91
CA TRP A 13 -1.51 -17.26 -7.66
C TRP A 13 -1.15 -18.60 -7.00
N ALA A 14 -2.16 -19.41 -6.64
CA ALA A 14 -1.98 -20.82 -6.26
C ALA A 14 -1.80 -21.73 -7.49
N SER A 15 -1.13 -21.24 -8.55
CA SER A 15 -0.67 -22.10 -9.64
C SER A 15 0.57 -22.86 -9.14
N PRO A 16 0.53 -24.19 -9.00
CA PRO A 16 1.58 -24.96 -8.35
C PRO A 16 2.69 -25.31 -9.34
N VAL A 17 3.37 -24.33 -9.97
CA VAL A 17 4.46 -24.67 -10.90
C VAL A 17 5.56 -23.60 -10.98
N MET A 18 5.85 -22.89 -9.89
CA MET A 18 7.11 -22.14 -9.83
C MET A 18 7.90 -22.64 -8.64
N ASP A 19 8.96 -23.40 -8.95
CA ASP A 19 9.95 -23.87 -8.01
C ASP A 19 10.47 -22.68 -7.17
N PRO A 20 10.72 -22.85 -5.85
CA PRO A 20 11.19 -21.78 -4.98
C PRO A 20 12.41 -21.03 -5.51
N LEU A 21 13.34 -21.68 -6.23
CA LEU A 21 14.47 -21.00 -6.87
C LEU A 21 14.03 -20.10 -8.03
N SER A 22 13.09 -20.58 -8.86
CA SER A 22 12.54 -19.79 -9.96
C SER A 22 11.77 -18.57 -9.45
N ARG A 23 11.06 -18.72 -8.33
CA ARG A 23 10.44 -17.61 -7.61
C ARG A 23 11.49 -16.63 -7.09
N ALA A 24 12.49 -17.10 -6.36
CA ALA A 24 13.56 -16.24 -5.84
C ALA A 24 14.30 -15.48 -6.96
N ALA A 25 14.57 -16.13 -8.09
CA ALA A 25 15.20 -15.52 -9.26
C ALA A 25 14.32 -14.44 -9.91
N ALA A 26 13.02 -14.69 -10.06
CA ALA A 26 12.07 -13.68 -10.55
C ALA A 26 12.05 -12.43 -9.65
N PHE A 27 12.09 -12.61 -8.33
CA PHE A 27 12.19 -11.50 -7.38
C PHE A 27 13.54 -10.78 -7.44
N ALA A 28 14.64 -11.53 -7.59
CA ALA A 28 15.97 -10.95 -7.77
C ALA A 28 16.04 -10.09 -9.05
N ALA A 29 15.34 -10.48 -10.12
CA ALA A 29 15.26 -9.70 -11.34
C ALA A 29 14.50 -8.37 -11.16
N LEU A 30 13.58 -8.28 -10.19
CA LEU A 30 12.83 -7.05 -9.89
C LEU A 30 13.61 -6.08 -8.99
N ARG A 31 14.64 -6.55 -8.28
CA ARG A 31 15.41 -5.73 -7.34
C ARG A 31 15.95 -4.42 -7.94
N PRO A 32 16.56 -4.40 -9.14
CA PRO A 32 17.08 -3.15 -9.71
C PRO A 32 15.98 -2.11 -9.92
N ALA A 33 14.81 -2.52 -10.40
CA ALA A 33 13.67 -1.62 -10.61
C ALA A 33 13.11 -1.09 -9.28
N LEU A 34 13.03 -1.95 -8.26
CA LEU A 34 12.61 -1.57 -6.90
C LEU A 34 13.62 -0.63 -6.23
N GLU A 35 14.92 -0.85 -6.41
CA GLU A 35 15.97 0.03 -5.90
C GLU A 35 15.95 1.40 -6.58
N ALA A 36 15.72 1.44 -7.89
CA ALA A 36 15.53 2.70 -8.62
C ALA A 36 14.31 3.48 -8.09
N LEU A 37 13.20 2.79 -7.80
CA LEU A 37 12.01 3.40 -7.20
C LEU A 37 12.31 3.99 -5.80
N ILE A 38 13.05 3.26 -4.97
CA ILE A 38 13.49 3.75 -3.64
C ILE A 38 14.39 4.98 -3.79
N HIS A 39 15.31 4.97 -4.76
CA HIS A 39 16.23 6.09 -5.01
C HIS A 39 15.47 7.33 -5.47
N GLN A 40 14.55 7.17 -6.44
CA GLN A 40 13.69 8.24 -6.95
C GLN A 40 12.85 8.86 -5.83
N ALA A 41 12.20 8.02 -5.01
CA ALA A 41 11.45 8.50 -3.85
C ALA A 41 12.35 9.18 -2.80
N GLY A 42 13.61 8.76 -2.66
CA GLY A 42 14.59 9.39 -1.78
C GLY A 42 14.89 10.84 -2.16
N ALA A 43 14.90 11.13 -3.46
CA ALA A 43 15.14 12.44 -4.04
C ALA A 43 13.87 13.30 -4.18
N ASP A 44 12.68 12.71 -4.04
CA ASP A 44 11.41 13.43 -4.17
C ASP A 44 11.10 14.24 -2.90
N SER A 45 11.17 15.57 -3.03
CA SER A 45 10.91 16.50 -1.94
C SER A 45 9.44 16.57 -1.53
N ARG A 46 8.53 16.06 -2.36
CA ARG A 46 7.09 16.02 -2.05
C ARG A 46 6.75 14.92 -1.06
N LEU A 47 7.65 13.96 -0.84
CA LEU A 47 7.44 12.83 0.05
C LEU A 47 7.95 13.10 1.47
N SER A 48 7.08 12.82 2.44
CA SER A 48 7.41 12.77 3.85
C SER A 48 8.48 11.70 4.14
N PRO A 49 9.28 11.88 5.21
CA PRO A 49 10.20 10.85 5.68
C PRO A 49 9.48 9.50 5.94
N GLU A 50 8.25 9.55 6.45
CA GLU A 50 7.42 8.38 6.73
C GLU A 50 7.05 7.65 5.44
N ALA A 51 6.58 8.35 4.40
CA ALA A 51 6.26 7.78 3.10
C ALA A 51 7.48 7.10 2.46
N ARG A 52 8.66 7.74 2.52
CA ARG A 52 9.91 7.15 2.02
C ARG A 52 10.31 5.89 2.78
N ARG A 53 10.14 5.86 4.11
CA ARG A 53 10.40 4.67 4.93
C ARG A 53 9.42 3.54 4.62
N VAL A 54 8.13 3.85 4.46
CA VAL A 54 7.09 2.88 4.10
C VAL A 54 7.36 2.28 2.72
N LEU A 55 7.64 3.09 1.70
CA LEU A 55 7.98 2.59 0.36
C LEU A 55 9.21 1.68 0.38
N ARG A 56 10.26 2.07 1.12
CA ARG A 56 11.46 1.24 1.30
C ARG A 56 11.14 -0.09 1.98
N ALA A 57 10.27 -0.08 2.98
CA ALA A 57 9.86 -1.30 3.67
C ALA A 57 9.10 -2.25 2.73
N VAL A 58 8.16 -1.73 1.93
CA VAL A 58 7.38 -2.48 0.94
C VAL A 58 8.28 -3.07 -0.16
N ALA A 59 9.15 -2.24 -0.75
CA ALA A 59 10.05 -2.67 -1.82
C ALA A 59 11.12 -3.69 -1.38
N ARG A 60 11.35 -3.82 -0.06
CA ARG A 60 12.24 -4.83 0.53
C ARG A 60 11.48 -6.04 1.08
N THR A 61 10.16 -6.09 0.93
CA THR A 61 9.37 -7.24 1.37
C THR A 61 9.54 -8.38 0.40
N ARG A 62 9.81 -9.57 0.94
CA ARG A 62 9.93 -10.80 0.17
C ARG A 62 8.55 -11.44 -0.02
N PRO A 63 8.34 -12.25 -1.06
CA PRO A 63 7.06 -12.90 -1.33
C PRO A 63 6.52 -13.75 -0.18
N GLU A 64 7.39 -14.29 0.67
CA GLU A 64 6.97 -15.15 1.78
C GLU A 64 6.41 -14.36 2.96
N HIS A 65 6.53 -13.02 2.94
CA HIS A 65 6.16 -12.17 4.06
C HIS A 65 4.86 -11.44 3.78
N THR A 66 3.97 -11.46 4.77
CA THR A 66 2.77 -10.64 4.77
C THR A 66 3.12 -9.16 4.94
N LEU A 67 2.32 -8.28 4.32
CA LEU A 67 2.37 -6.83 4.53
C LEU A 67 1.22 -6.42 5.46
N ALA A 68 1.03 -7.15 6.57
CA ALA A 68 0.06 -6.75 7.57
C ALA A 68 0.45 -5.36 8.10
N LEU A 69 -0.55 -4.52 8.38
CA LEU A 69 -0.31 -3.11 8.71
C LEU A 69 0.60 -2.93 9.96
N ALA A 70 0.57 -3.86 10.91
CA ALA A 70 1.48 -3.88 12.06
C ALA A 70 2.93 -4.25 11.69
N GLU A 71 3.11 -5.23 10.81
CA GLU A 71 4.44 -5.65 10.32
C GLU A 71 5.06 -4.56 9.45
N LEU A 72 4.26 -3.93 8.59
CA LEU A 72 4.69 -2.80 7.79
C LEU A 72 5.12 -1.61 8.66
N ALA A 73 4.34 -1.30 9.70
CA ALA A 73 4.70 -0.26 10.68
C ALA A 73 6.05 -0.55 11.37
N ALA A 74 6.23 -1.79 11.84
CA ALA A 74 7.47 -2.22 12.49
C ALA A 74 8.68 -2.11 11.54
N ARG A 75 8.56 -2.60 10.30
CA ARG A 75 9.64 -2.58 9.31
C ARG A 75 9.98 -1.17 8.82
N ALA A 76 8.98 -0.31 8.70
CA ALA A 76 9.16 1.08 8.31
C ALA A 76 9.67 1.97 9.48
N SER A 77 9.73 1.44 10.70
CA SER A 77 9.96 2.24 11.92
C SER A 77 9.03 3.47 11.96
N THR A 78 7.76 3.23 11.62
CA THR A 78 6.73 4.26 11.51
C THR A 78 5.57 3.86 12.41
N ALA A 79 4.99 4.83 13.13
CA ALA A 79 3.83 4.56 13.97
C ALA A 79 2.69 3.95 13.13
N LYS A 80 2.05 2.90 13.65
CA LYS A 80 0.98 2.16 12.96
C LYS A 80 -0.12 3.07 12.40
N ALA A 81 -0.50 4.10 13.16
CA ALA A 81 -1.52 5.09 12.76
C ALA A 81 -1.09 6.01 11.60
N ARG A 82 0.23 6.16 11.35
CA ARG A 82 0.78 6.97 10.25
C ARG A 82 0.94 6.19 8.95
N VAL A 83 0.89 4.85 8.99
CA VAL A 83 1.06 4.00 7.81
C VAL A 83 -0.02 4.26 6.75
N PRO A 84 -1.33 4.36 7.08
CA PRO A 84 -2.34 4.71 6.08
C PRO A 84 -2.08 6.05 5.39
N VAL A 85 -1.71 7.08 6.16
CA VAL A 85 -1.42 8.42 5.64
C VAL A 85 -0.24 8.38 4.67
N ALA A 86 0.84 7.69 5.05
CA ALA A 86 2.00 7.49 4.19
C ALA A 86 1.67 6.72 2.91
N LEU A 87 0.77 5.74 2.98
CA LEU A 87 0.30 4.99 1.81
C LEU A 87 -0.56 5.85 0.87
N THR A 88 -1.43 6.70 1.40
CA THR A 88 -2.21 7.68 0.61
C THR A 88 -1.30 8.70 -0.08
N GLU A 89 -0.25 9.14 0.60
CA GLU A 89 0.74 10.06 0.03
C GLU A 89 1.50 9.43 -1.15
N LEU A 90 1.93 8.18 -0.99
CA LEU A 90 2.58 7.41 -2.06
C LEU A 90 1.64 7.17 -3.26
N GLU A 91 0.36 6.96 -3.02
CA GLU A 91 -0.67 6.86 -4.08
C GLU A 91 -0.79 8.18 -4.82
N THR A 92 -0.96 9.28 -4.09
CA THR A 92 -1.11 10.65 -4.65
C THR A 92 0.10 11.05 -5.49
N CYS A 93 1.30 10.63 -5.10
CA CYS A 93 2.53 10.88 -5.84
C CYS A 93 2.81 9.85 -6.95
N GLY A 94 1.94 8.85 -7.15
CA GLY A 94 2.02 7.85 -8.22
C GLY A 94 3.00 6.69 -7.98
N TYR A 95 3.61 6.61 -6.79
CA TYR A 95 4.59 5.57 -6.47
C TYR A 95 3.94 4.19 -6.31
N LEU A 96 2.70 4.10 -5.82
CA LEU A 96 1.99 2.83 -5.73
C LEU A 96 1.55 2.31 -7.11
N ALA A 97 1.11 3.19 -8.01
CA ALA A 97 0.85 2.82 -9.40
C ALA A 97 2.12 2.37 -10.15
N GLN A 98 3.29 2.96 -9.84
CA GLN A 98 4.57 2.50 -10.37
C GLN A 98 5.00 1.16 -9.75
N LEU A 99 4.78 0.96 -8.45
CA LEU A 99 5.00 -0.31 -7.77
C LEU A 99 4.14 -1.43 -8.37
N ALA A 100 2.86 -1.19 -8.64
CA ALA A 100 1.95 -2.17 -9.23
C ALA A 100 2.40 -2.62 -10.63
N ARG A 101 3.01 -1.72 -11.42
CA ARG A 101 3.58 -2.05 -12.74
C ARG A 101 4.85 -2.90 -12.64
N ILE A 102 5.68 -2.67 -11.63
CA ILE A 102 6.95 -3.39 -11.44
C ILE A 102 6.73 -4.73 -10.73
N ALA A 103 5.96 -4.71 -9.65
CA ALA A 103 5.77 -5.81 -8.72
C ALA A 103 4.28 -5.90 -8.30
N PRO A 104 3.40 -6.38 -9.18
CA PRO A 104 1.95 -6.42 -8.93
C PRO A 104 1.58 -7.24 -7.69
N HIS A 105 2.36 -8.27 -7.37
CA HIS A 105 2.19 -9.09 -6.17
C HIS A 105 2.45 -8.31 -4.88
N LEU A 106 3.40 -7.35 -4.85
CA LEU A 106 3.62 -6.49 -3.69
C LEU A 106 2.46 -5.51 -3.53
N SER A 107 1.95 -4.97 -4.64
CA SER A 107 0.78 -4.11 -4.61
C SER A 107 -0.46 -4.83 -4.08
N ALA A 108 -0.68 -6.09 -4.49
CA ALA A 108 -1.79 -6.91 -4.00
C ALA A 108 -1.67 -7.29 -2.52
N ALA A 109 -0.44 -7.34 -1.99
CA ALA A 109 -0.19 -7.64 -0.58
C ALA A 109 -0.39 -6.42 0.34
N LEU A 110 -0.48 -5.20 -0.20
CA LEU A 110 -0.68 -4.01 0.60
C LEU A 110 -2.02 -4.05 1.34
N PRO A 111 -2.09 -3.53 2.58
CA PRO A 111 -3.36 -3.41 3.27
C PRO A 111 -4.31 -2.54 2.42
N PRO A 112 -5.59 -2.92 2.29
CA PRO A 112 -6.55 -2.14 1.53
C PRO A 112 -6.55 -0.72 2.10
N GLN A 113 -6.31 0.26 1.22
CA GLN A 113 -6.47 1.64 1.61
C GLN A 113 -7.96 1.85 1.81
N THR A 114 -8.41 1.85 3.06
CA THR A 114 -9.68 2.49 3.36
C THR A 114 -9.51 3.93 2.91
N PRO A 115 -10.25 4.42 1.90
CA PRO A 115 -10.22 5.83 1.59
C PRO A 115 -10.60 6.54 2.88
N CYS A 116 -9.63 7.26 3.46
CA CYS A 116 -9.96 8.30 4.42
C CYS A 116 -10.69 9.34 3.60
N THR A 117 -12.02 9.22 3.51
CA THR A 117 -12.87 10.32 3.09
C THR A 117 -12.47 11.50 3.97
N PRO A 118 -11.92 12.59 3.41
CA PRO A 118 -11.74 13.79 4.19
C PRO A 118 -13.16 14.22 4.58
N ALA A 119 -13.50 14.10 5.86
CA ALA A 119 -14.67 14.76 6.39
C ALA A 119 -14.45 16.25 6.15
N ALA A 120 -15.07 16.76 5.08
CA ALA A 120 -15.08 18.17 4.75
C ALA A 120 -15.49 18.92 6.02
N THR A 121 -14.59 19.78 6.47
CA THR A 121 -14.78 20.62 7.64
C THR A 121 -15.79 21.71 7.31
N ALA A 122 -16.66 21.98 8.28
CA ALA A 122 -17.48 23.18 8.49
C ALA A 122 -18.69 23.42 7.56
N THR A 123 -19.88 23.19 8.11
CA THR A 123 -20.92 24.22 8.06
C THR A 123 -21.27 24.60 9.50
N VAL A 124 -20.75 25.77 9.85
CA VAL A 124 -21.11 26.73 10.89
C VAL A 124 -22.53 26.54 11.49
N ASP A 125 -22.58 26.52 12.82
CA ASP A 125 -23.75 26.84 13.64
C ASP A 125 -24.45 28.13 13.16
N PRO A 126 -25.79 28.14 13.07
CA PRO A 126 -26.55 29.32 13.42
C PRO A 126 -27.18 29.12 14.80
N VAL A 127 -26.72 29.96 15.72
CA VAL A 127 -27.38 30.31 16.98
C VAL A 127 -28.82 30.76 16.72
N GLU A 128 -29.80 30.05 17.28
CA GLU A 128 -31.07 30.63 17.71
C GLU A 128 -31.11 30.40 19.24
N ALA A 129 -30.67 31.33 20.07
CA ALA A 129 -31.39 32.55 20.43
C ALA A 129 -32.86 32.27 20.77
N ASP A 130 -33.04 31.71 21.96
CA ASP A 130 -34.13 32.02 22.89
C ASP A 130 -34.77 33.40 22.64
N THR A 131 -36.10 33.50 22.53
CA THR A 131 -36.95 34.51 23.20
C THR A 131 -38.45 34.30 22.87
N ALA A 132 -39.23 34.16 23.95
CA ALA A 132 -40.67 34.43 24.15
C ALA A 132 -41.73 33.41 23.67
#